data_AF-A0A538HTK2-F1
#
_entry.id   AF-A0A538HTK2-F1
#
_cell.length_a   1.000
_cell.length_b   1.000
_cell.length_c   1.000
_cell.angle_alpha   90.00
_cell.angle_beta   90.00
_cell.angle_gamma   90.00
#
_symmetry.space_group_name_H-M   'P 1'
#
loop_
_entity.id
_entity.type
_entity.pdbx_description
1 polymer ?
#
loop_
_entity_poly.entity_id
_entity_poly.type
_entity_poly.pdbx_seq_one_letter_code
_entity_poly.pdbx_strand_id
1 'polypeptide(L)'
;MRRLAVALLAVAALSGLAATAANASTWCGTPTIADRLPQTVAGASIHFVYAYPSDGTDRLAQFGTTMQTDAETIDAWWRGQDATRTPRFDLFAFSCGAQLDISDVKLPNTTAELSSIDGRFQKIIIAVASATLTAPYQIDVIYYDAAPDSENVCGQGGTNDPLHGPAFAVLYTESCAAEPTALVAAHEMTHALGAVFPPAPHDCPPPNDFHVCDSDRDLMYPSGNGTPLADLVLDVGRDDYYGAAGIGFDVRTSRRLRHLDEPAAHLALALNGPGSVKSDVPGVDCVATCASDWDGGQTVTLTAAPAAGKRFIRWGGACTGNLTDCTLALAGNMSVTAVFAPEAYVLSIGVTGHGGVLTSASGLLCQKRCKLSVSSYQPVLLRAVAQPGWRFKRWAGACHGTRLRCTLPMTSSAAAAAVFAKKRR
;
A
#
# COMPACT_ATOMS: atom_id res chain seq x y z
N MET A 1 21.52 8.71 -73.05
CA MET A 1 21.65 8.20 -71.67
C MET A 1 20.47 8.70 -70.85
N ARG A 2 19.45 7.86 -70.62
CA ARG A 2 18.39 8.06 -69.62
C ARG A 2 18.04 6.67 -69.10
N ARG A 3 18.50 6.34 -67.89
CA ARG A 3 18.20 5.07 -67.23
C ARG A 3 16.92 5.25 -66.42
N LEU A 4 15.91 4.44 -66.70
CA LEU A 4 14.73 4.27 -65.83
C LEU A 4 15.19 3.60 -64.52
N ALA A 5 14.80 4.16 -63.39
CA ALA A 5 14.89 3.51 -62.09
C ALA A 5 13.50 3.00 -61.70
N VAL A 6 13.37 1.68 -61.58
CA VAL A 6 12.19 0.99 -61.05
C VAL A 6 12.31 1.03 -59.52
N ALA A 7 11.32 1.61 -58.84
CA ALA A 7 11.22 1.56 -57.39
C ALA A 7 10.50 0.26 -56.99
N LEU A 8 11.21 -0.65 -56.31
CA LEU A 8 10.58 -1.77 -55.60
C LEU A 8 9.97 -1.25 -54.30
N LEU A 9 8.64 -1.39 -54.15
CA LEU A 9 7.98 -1.31 -52.85
C LEU A 9 8.29 -2.59 -52.07
N ALA A 10 8.94 -2.45 -50.91
CA ALA A 10 9.05 -3.52 -49.92
C ALA A 10 7.75 -3.56 -49.09
N VAL A 11 6.96 -4.62 -49.24
CA VAL A 11 5.87 -4.95 -48.32
C VAL A 11 6.50 -5.57 -47.08
N ALA A 12 6.47 -4.86 -45.96
CA ALA A 12 6.85 -5.40 -44.67
C ALA A 12 5.75 -6.39 -44.21
N ALA A 13 6.07 -7.68 -44.20
CA ALA A 13 5.22 -8.69 -43.59
C ALA A 13 5.22 -8.49 -42.07
N LEU A 14 4.10 -8.02 -41.52
CA LEU A 14 3.82 -8.09 -40.09
C LEU A 14 3.57 -9.56 -39.73
N SER A 15 4.62 -10.25 -39.29
CA SER A 15 4.49 -11.53 -38.60
C SER A 15 3.85 -11.28 -37.23
N GLY A 16 2.55 -11.54 -37.12
CA GLY A 16 1.84 -11.60 -35.85
C GLY A 16 2.47 -12.66 -34.97
N LEU A 17 3.02 -12.24 -33.84
CA LEU A 17 3.32 -13.14 -32.73
C LEU A 17 1.97 -13.46 -32.08
N ALA A 18 1.34 -14.55 -32.52
CA ALA A 18 0.31 -15.18 -31.71
C ALA A 18 0.97 -15.59 -30.39
N ALA A 19 0.56 -14.98 -29.28
CA ALA A 19 0.94 -15.43 -27.96
C ALA A 19 0.53 -16.91 -27.84
N THR A 20 1.51 -17.79 -27.67
CA THR A 20 1.23 -19.18 -27.31
C THR A 20 0.49 -19.15 -25.98
N ALA A 21 -0.76 -19.62 -25.96
CA ALA A 21 -1.52 -19.80 -24.72
C ALA A 21 -0.65 -20.61 -23.74
N ALA A 22 -0.24 -19.97 -22.65
CA ALA A 22 0.42 -20.68 -21.56
C ALA A 22 -0.58 -21.73 -21.04
N ASN A 23 -0.12 -22.96 -20.80
CA ASN A 23 -0.95 -23.95 -20.13
C ASN A 23 -1.31 -23.41 -18.75
N ALA A 24 -2.61 -23.33 -18.45
CA ALA A 24 -3.12 -22.90 -17.15
C ALA A 24 -2.42 -23.66 -16.02
N SER A 25 -1.90 -22.94 -15.03
CA SER A 25 -1.15 -23.59 -13.96
C SER A 25 -2.09 -24.26 -12.95
N THR A 26 -1.79 -25.51 -12.60
CA THR A 26 -2.46 -26.17 -11.47
C THR A 26 -2.01 -25.50 -10.18
N TRP A 27 -2.94 -25.08 -9.34
CA TRP A 27 -2.60 -24.46 -8.07
C TRP A 27 -1.93 -25.50 -7.15
N CYS A 28 -0.74 -25.18 -6.65
CA CYS A 28 0.09 -26.08 -5.87
C CYS A 28 0.11 -25.74 -4.37
N GLY A 29 -0.70 -24.76 -3.95
CA GLY A 29 -0.84 -24.38 -2.55
C GLY A 29 -1.51 -25.45 -1.70
N THR A 30 -1.52 -25.23 -0.38
CA THR A 30 -2.17 -26.13 0.58
C THR A 30 -3.41 -25.45 1.19
N PRO A 31 -4.36 -26.19 1.78
CA PRO A 31 -5.42 -25.60 2.60
C PRO A 31 -4.80 -25.19 3.94
N THR A 32 -4.60 -23.91 4.17
CA THR A 32 -4.26 -23.40 5.50
C THR A 32 -4.96 -22.07 5.70
N ILE A 33 -5.75 -21.99 6.77
CA ILE A 33 -6.55 -20.82 7.17
C ILE A 33 -5.68 -19.58 7.50
N ALA A 34 -4.36 -19.74 7.55
CA ALA A 34 -3.44 -18.62 7.77
C ALA A 34 -3.07 -17.99 6.43
N ASP A 35 -3.43 -16.70 6.28
CA ASP A 35 -2.78 -15.78 5.34
C ASP A 35 -1.26 -15.97 5.43
N ARG A 36 -0.64 -16.31 4.30
CA ARG A 36 0.77 -16.67 4.24
C ARG A 36 1.59 -15.41 4.06
N LEU A 37 1.50 -14.51 5.04
CA LEU A 37 2.37 -13.35 5.10
C LEU A 37 3.84 -13.79 5.27
N PRO A 38 4.78 -13.10 4.60
CA PRO A 38 4.60 -11.90 3.80
C PRO A 38 4.26 -12.17 2.32
N GLN A 39 3.41 -11.30 1.74
CA GLN A 39 3.23 -11.20 0.28
C GLN A 39 4.60 -11.06 -0.39
N THR A 40 4.77 -11.70 -1.56
CA THR A 40 6.04 -11.61 -2.31
C THR A 40 6.38 -10.20 -2.75
N VAL A 41 5.35 -9.35 -2.92
CA VAL A 41 5.47 -7.92 -3.22
C VAL A 41 4.52 -7.18 -2.30
N ALA A 42 4.97 -6.10 -1.70
CA ALA A 42 4.17 -5.24 -0.83
C ALA A 42 3.23 -4.30 -1.60
N GLY A 43 2.12 -3.91 -0.97
CA GLY A 43 1.13 -2.97 -1.53
C GLY A 43 -0.32 -3.43 -1.36
N ALA A 44 -1.24 -2.62 -1.88
CA ALA A 44 -2.64 -2.98 -2.01
C ALA A 44 -2.79 -4.14 -3.00
N SER A 45 -3.49 -5.21 -2.66
CA SER A 45 -3.60 -6.41 -3.50
C SER A 45 -5.06 -6.79 -3.75
N ILE A 46 -5.24 -7.73 -4.68
CA ILE A 46 -6.48 -8.43 -4.95
C ILE A 46 -6.25 -9.87 -4.50
N HIS A 47 -6.87 -10.22 -3.38
CA HIS A 47 -6.72 -11.50 -2.73
C HIS A 47 -7.88 -12.42 -3.09
N PHE A 48 -7.60 -13.70 -3.17
CA PHE A 48 -8.57 -14.71 -3.60
C PHE A 48 -8.98 -15.57 -2.41
N VAL A 49 -10.28 -15.74 -2.24
CA VAL A 49 -10.85 -16.48 -1.10
C VAL A 49 -11.75 -17.59 -1.62
N TYR A 50 -11.50 -18.82 -1.19
CA TYR A 50 -12.43 -19.91 -1.33
C TYR A 50 -13.32 -19.97 -0.09
N ALA A 51 -14.63 -19.79 -0.26
CA ALA A 51 -15.58 -19.77 0.84
C ALA A 51 -16.68 -20.83 0.65
N TYR A 52 -17.03 -21.54 1.70
CA TYR A 52 -18.04 -22.61 1.66
C TYR A 52 -18.91 -22.60 2.92
N PRO A 53 -20.19 -23.01 2.84
CA PRO A 53 -21.10 -22.97 3.98
C PRO A 53 -20.69 -23.95 5.09
N SER A 54 -21.22 -23.75 6.30
CA SER A 54 -20.87 -24.54 7.49
C SER A 54 -21.21 -26.03 7.38
N ASP A 55 -22.21 -26.36 6.55
CA ASP A 55 -22.65 -27.70 6.16
C ASP A 55 -22.11 -28.17 4.79
N GLY A 56 -21.29 -27.35 4.13
CA GLY A 56 -20.63 -27.66 2.87
C GLY A 56 -19.41 -28.56 3.02
N THR A 57 -19.03 -29.17 1.90
CA THR A 57 -17.78 -29.95 1.79
C THR A 57 -16.67 -29.05 1.26
N ASP A 58 -15.49 -29.12 1.88
CA ASP A 58 -14.31 -28.42 1.39
C ASP A 58 -13.83 -29.02 0.05
N ARG A 59 -13.82 -28.18 -0.99
CA ARG A 59 -13.37 -28.45 -2.36
C ARG A 59 -12.23 -27.52 -2.78
N LEU A 60 -11.46 -26.95 -1.85
CA LEU A 60 -10.37 -26.02 -2.16
C LEU A 60 -9.39 -26.58 -3.22
N ALA A 61 -9.06 -27.87 -3.17
CA ALA A 61 -8.14 -28.45 -4.16
C ALA A 61 -8.64 -28.32 -5.61
N GLN A 62 -9.95 -28.38 -5.81
CA GLN A 62 -10.59 -28.16 -7.11
C GLN A 62 -10.64 -26.66 -7.42
N PHE A 63 -11.22 -25.86 -6.53
CA PHE A 63 -11.44 -24.44 -6.77
C PHE A 63 -10.16 -23.62 -6.82
N GLY A 64 -9.12 -24.01 -6.09
CA GLY A 64 -7.82 -23.34 -6.14
C GLY A 64 -7.21 -23.37 -7.55
N THR A 65 -7.35 -24.49 -8.26
CA THR A 65 -6.91 -24.58 -9.67
C THR A 65 -7.78 -23.74 -10.60
N THR A 66 -9.10 -23.72 -10.37
CA THR A 66 -10.02 -22.84 -11.11
C THR A 66 -9.66 -21.37 -10.91
N MET A 67 -9.52 -20.93 -9.66
CA MET A 67 -9.19 -19.56 -9.27
C MET A 67 -7.82 -19.13 -9.84
N GLN A 68 -6.81 -20.01 -9.78
CA GLN A 68 -5.51 -19.75 -10.39
C GLN A 68 -5.61 -19.56 -11.91
N THR A 69 -6.37 -20.43 -12.58
CA THR A 69 -6.61 -20.35 -14.03
C THR A 69 -7.37 -19.07 -14.41
N ASP A 70 -8.37 -18.71 -13.62
CA ASP A 70 -9.19 -17.52 -13.85
C ASP A 70 -8.35 -16.26 -13.64
N ALA A 71 -7.52 -16.19 -12.60
CA ALA A 71 -6.60 -15.07 -12.41
C ALA A 71 -5.60 -14.94 -13.57
N GLU A 72 -5.00 -16.03 -14.04
CA GLU A 72 -4.13 -16.01 -15.23
C GLU A 72 -4.86 -15.52 -16.48
N THR A 73 -6.11 -15.96 -16.66
CA THR A 73 -6.97 -15.54 -17.78
C THR A 73 -7.29 -14.05 -17.71
N ILE A 74 -7.65 -13.56 -16.52
CA ILE A 74 -7.97 -12.15 -16.27
C ILE A 74 -6.73 -11.28 -16.47
N ASP A 75 -5.56 -11.65 -15.93
CA ASP A 75 -4.31 -10.90 -16.12
C ASP A 75 -3.93 -10.83 -17.61
N ALA A 76 -4.00 -11.95 -18.32
CA ALA A 76 -3.68 -11.99 -19.75
C ALA A 76 -4.65 -11.15 -20.58
N TRP A 77 -5.96 -11.26 -20.32
CA TRP A 77 -6.97 -10.45 -20.98
C TRP A 77 -6.79 -8.96 -20.68
N TRP A 78 -6.64 -8.59 -19.41
CA TRP A 78 -6.51 -7.19 -18.98
C TRP A 78 -5.29 -6.51 -19.60
N ARG A 79 -4.15 -7.20 -19.68
CA ARG A 79 -2.95 -6.70 -20.38
C ARG A 79 -3.17 -6.51 -21.88
N GLY A 80 -4.05 -7.30 -22.48
CA GLY A 80 -4.51 -7.12 -23.86
C GLY A 80 -5.38 -5.86 -24.02
N GLN A 81 -6.09 -5.45 -22.98
CA GLN A 81 -6.93 -4.24 -22.95
C GLN A 81 -6.11 -2.99 -22.62
N ASP A 82 -5.17 -3.08 -21.67
CA ASP A 82 -4.24 -2.02 -21.26
C ASP A 82 -2.83 -2.60 -21.06
N ALA A 83 -1.90 -2.26 -21.96
CA ALA A 83 -0.52 -2.76 -21.90
C ALA A 83 0.31 -2.16 -20.74
N THR A 84 -0.19 -1.12 -20.07
CA THR A 84 0.52 -0.44 -18.97
C THR A 84 0.09 -0.93 -17.61
N ARG A 85 -1.03 -1.65 -17.49
CA ARG A 85 -1.59 -2.04 -16.19
C ARG A 85 -2.23 -3.42 -16.19
N THR A 86 -2.24 -4.05 -15.02
CA THR A 86 -2.98 -5.29 -14.77
C THR A 86 -3.43 -5.38 -13.31
N PRO A 87 -4.51 -6.11 -12.99
CA PRO A 87 -4.89 -6.43 -11.61
C PRO A 87 -3.70 -6.97 -10.80
N ARG A 88 -3.50 -6.42 -9.60
CA ARG A 88 -2.40 -6.79 -8.71
C ARG A 88 -2.84 -7.93 -7.80
N PHE A 89 -2.78 -9.15 -8.32
CA PHE A 89 -3.13 -10.34 -7.54
C PHE A 89 -2.13 -10.60 -6.42
N ASP A 90 -2.65 -11.05 -5.28
CA ASP A 90 -1.87 -11.49 -4.14
C ASP A 90 -1.22 -12.84 -4.42
N LEU A 91 0.12 -12.88 -4.46
CA LEU A 91 0.89 -14.07 -4.81
C LEU A 91 1.82 -14.48 -3.67
N PHE A 92 1.84 -15.79 -3.41
CA PHE A 92 2.78 -16.44 -2.51
C PHE A 92 3.81 -17.27 -3.27
N ALA A 93 5.06 -17.27 -2.78
CA ALA A 93 6.16 -18.04 -3.37
C ALA A 93 6.12 -19.51 -2.91
N PHE A 94 5.32 -20.32 -3.59
CA PHE A 94 5.32 -21.77 -3.39
C PHE A 94 6.54 -22.45 -4.04
N SER A 95 6.74 -23.73 -3.73
CA SER A 95 7.80 -24.54 -4.33
C SER A 95 7.68 -24.71 -5.85
N CYS A 96 6.46 -24.57 -6.40
CA CYS A 96 6.20 -24.63 -7.83
C CYS A 96 6.34 -23.26 -8.53
N GLY A 97 6.67 -22.19 -7.79
CA GLY A 97 6.70 -20.81 -8.27
C GLY A 97 5.68 -19.92 -7.55
N ALA A 98 5.65 -18.64 -7.93
CA ALA A 98 4.66 -17.70 -7.41
C ALA A 98 3.28 -18.02 -8.00
N GLN A 99 2.30 -18.25 -7.13
CA GLN A 99 0.89 -18.50 -7.48
C GLN A 99 0.01 -17.72 -6.50
N LEU A 100 -1.31 -17.68 -6.76
CA LEU A 100 -2.27 -17.03 -5.88
C LEU A 100 -2.10 -17.51 -4.44
N ASP A 101 -2.02 -16.57 -3.50
CA ASP A 101 -2.29 -16.89 -2.11
C ASP A 101 -3.80 -16.96 -1.92
N ILE A 102 -4.30 -18.16 -1.63
CA ILE A 102 -5.73 -18.42 -1.48
C ILE A 102 -6.02 -18.73 -0.02
N SER A 103 -6.94 -17.96 0.56
CA SER A 103 -7.51 -18.24 1.88
C SER A 103 -8.68 -19.21 1.76
N ASP A 104 -8.74 -20.21 2.65
CA ASP A 104 -9.90 -21.08 2.83
C ASP A 104 -10.76 -20.61 4.02
N VAL A 105 -12.04 -20.34 3.76
CA VAL A 105 -12.97 -19.83 4.77
C VAL A 105 -14.22 -20.69 4.84
N LYS A 106 -14.32 -21.45 5.93
CA LYS A 106 -15.59 -22.07 6.32
C LYS A 106 -16.51 -21.02 6.93
N LEU A 107 -17.60 -20.70 6.24
CA LEU A 107 -18.58 -19.74 6.74
C LEU A 107 -19.33 -20.31 7.94
N PRO A 108 -19.78 -19.46 8.89
CA PRO A 108 -20.60 -19.90 10.02
C PRO A 108 -22.02 -20.30 9.60
N ASN A 109 -22.49 -19.79 8.46
CA ASN A 109 -23.86 -20.01 7.96
C ASN A 109 -23.99 -21.28 7.15
N THR A 110 -25.15 -21.92 7.26
CA THR A 110 -25.52 -23.09 6.43
C THR A 110 -25.90 -22.67 5.01
N THR A 111 -25.94 -23.64 4.10
CA THR A 111 -26.40 -23.44 2.71
C THR A 111 -27.80 -22.82 2.68
N ALA A 112 -28.72 -23.31 3.52
CA ALA A 112 -30.09 -22.80 3.61
C ALA A 112 -30.16 -21.34 4.10
N GLU A 113 -29.28 -20.94 5.02
CA GLU A 113 -29.25 -19.55 5.54
C GLU A 113 -28.68 -18.54 4.54
N LEU A 114 -28.00 -19.03 3.50
CA LEU A 114 -27.37 -18.25 2.43
C LEU A 114 -28.15 -18.36 1.11
N SER A 115 -29.31 -19.02 1.07
CA SER A 115 -30.02 -19.29 -0.18
C SER A 115 -30.70 -18.07 -0.81
N SER A 116 -31.24 -17.14 0.00
CA SER A 116 -31.86 -15.89 -0.47
C SER A 116 -30.82 -14.87 -0.93
N ILE A 117 -31.07 -14.09 -1.99
CA ILE A 117 -30.16 -13.00 -2.40
C ILE A 117 -30.11 -11.90 -1.34
N ASP A 118 -31.23 -11.70 -0.64
CA ASP A 118 -31.39 -10.70 0.39
C ASP A 118 -30.45 -10.98 1.56
N GLY A 119 -29.40 -10.17 1.67
CA GLY A 119 -28.43 -10.23 2.75
C GLY A 119 -27.37 -11.32 2.63
N ARG A 120 -27.39 -12.18 1.60
CA ARG A 120 -26.35 -13.20 1.37
C ARG A 120 -24.98 -12.59 1.20
N PHE A 121 -24.84 -11.63 0.28
CA PHE A 121 -23.59 -10.91 0.06
C PHE A 121 -23.01 -10.36 1.37
N GLN A 122 -23.84 -9.68 2.16
CA GLN A 122 -23.43 -9.10 3.44
C GLN A 122 -22.97 -10.16 4.46
N LYS A 123 -23.68 -11.28 4.58
CA LYS A 123 -23.26 -12.39 5.48
C LYS A 123 -21.91 -12.97 5.06
N ILE A 124 -21.71 -13.18 3.75
CA ILE A 124 -20.46 -13.73 3.20
C ILE A 124 -19.29 -12.78 3.48
N ILE A 125 -19.40 -11.50 3.09
CA ILE A 125 -18.27 -10.56 3.22
C ILE A 125 -17.92 -10.29 4.68
N ILE A 126 -18.90 -10.25 5.61
CA ILE A 126 -18.63 -10.07 7.04
C ILE A 126 -17.87 -11.26 7.62
N ALA A 127 -18.27 -12.48 7.25
CA ALA A 127 -17.61 -13.70 7.69
C ALA A 127 -16.18 -13.81 7.13
N VAL A 128 -16.01 -13.54 5.83
CA VAL A 128 -14.69 -13.54 5.17
C VAL A 128 -13.78 -12.47 5.77
N ALA A 129 -14.27 -11.24 5.93
CA ALA A 129 -13.47 -10.14 6.48
C ALA A 129 -13.00 -10.40 7.92
N SER A 130 -13.82 -11.11 8.71
CA SER A 130 -13.48 -11.51 10.06
C SER A 130 -12.44 -12.65 10.10
N ALA A 131 -12.46 -13.53 9.10
CA ALA A 131 -11.58 -14.70 9.03
C ALA A 131 -10.20 -14.39 8.43
N THR A 132 -10.15 -13.52 7.41
CA THR A 132 -8.93 -13.20 6.65
C THR A 132 -8.23 -11.93 7.12
N LEU A 133 -8.79 -11.23 8.11
CA LEU A 133 -8.31 -9.91 8.57
C LEU A 133 -8.20 -8.90 7.42
N THR A 134 -9.17 -8.89 6.49
CA THR A 134 -9.16 -8.03 5.29
C THR A 134 -8.67 -6.62 5.61
N ALA A 135 -7.51 -6.28 5.05
CA ALA A 135 -6.97 -4.93 5.19
C ALA A 135 -7.83 -3.96 4.37
N PRO A 136 -7.97 -2.69 4.81
CA PRO A 136 -8.76 -1.68 4.08
C PRO A 136 -8.32 -1.46 2.61
N TYR A 137 -7.13 -1.93 2.23
CA TYR A 137 -6.57 -1.74 0.90
C TYR A 137 -6.63 -2.99 0.01
N GLN A 138 -7.27 -4.07 0.46
CA GLN A 138 -7.43 -5.32 -0.28
C GLN A 138 -8.80 -5.41 -0.95
N ILE A 139 -8.86 -6.01 -2.13
CA ILE A 139 -10.11 -6.59 -2.67
C ILE A 139 -10.10 -8.08 -2.35
N ASP A 140 -11.19 -8.61 -1.80
CA ASP A 140 -11.38 -10.06 -1.71
C ASP A 140 -12.29 -10.53 -2.86
N VAL A 141 -11.70 -11.32 -3.78
CA VAL A 141 -12.43 -12.06 -4.81
C VAL A 141 -12.79 -13.43 -4.24
N ILE A 142 -14.06 -13.60 -3.90
CA ILE A 142 -14.60 -14.70 -3.12
C ILE A 142 -15.33 -15.67 -4.05
N TYR A 143 -14.84 -16.89 -4.16
CA TYR A 143 -15.53 -17.99 -4.82
C TYR A 143 -16.39 -18.69 -3.77
N TYR A 144 -17.70 -18.37 -3.76
CA TYR A 144 -18.65 -18.99 -2.84
C TYR A 144 -19.17 -20.30 -3.40
N ASP A 145 -18.76 -21.38 -2.74
CA ASP A 145 -18.95 -22.76 -3.17
C ASP A 145 -20.26 -23.37 -2.68
N ALA A 146 -21.38 -22.84 -3.17
CA ALA A 146 -22.69 -23.46 -3.09
C ALA A 146 -23.65 -22.85 -4.12
N ALA A 147 -24.70 -23.60 -4.46
CA ALA A 147 -25.84 -23.10 -5.21
C ALA A 147 -26.80 -22.32 -4.30
N PRO A 148 -26.92 -21.00 -4.48
CA PRO A 148 -28.07 -20.30 -3.95
C PRO A 148 -29.32 -20.53 -4.81
N ASP A 149 -30.49 -20.12 -4.30
CA ASP A 149 -31.76 -20.24 -5.03
C ASP A 149 -31.79 -19.37 -6.31
N SER A 150 -32.74 -19.71 -7.19
CA SER A 150 -32.84 -19.52 -8.64
C SER A 150 -33.01 -18.08 -9.18
N GLU A 151 -32.15 -17.13 -8.81
CA GLU A 151 -32.32 -15.71 -9.24
C GLU A 151 -31.45 -15.27 -10.43
N ASN A 152 -30.78 -16.18 -11.16
CA ASN A 152 -29.90 -15.84 -12.30
C ASN A 152 -28.85 -14.74 -11.99
N VAL A 153 -28.43 -14.60 -10.73
CA VAL A 153 -27.36 -13.71 -10.32
C VAL A 153 -26.06 -14.52 -10.20
N CYS A 154 -25.07 -14.17 -11.00
CA CYS A 154 -23.80 -14.91 -11.06
C CYS A 154 -22.79 -14.45 -9.99
N GLY A 155 -22.91 -13.18 -9.57
CA GLY A 155 -22.08 -12.60 -8.54
C GLY A 155 -22.63 -11.27 -8.05
N GLN A 156 -21.96 -10.71 -7.05
CA GLN A 156 -22.17 -9.36 -6.56
C GLN A 156 -20.83 -8.79 -6.12
N GLY A 157 -20.55 -7.55 -6.49
CA GLY A 157 -19.31 -6.87 -6.16
C GLY A 157 -19.53 -5.41 -5.81
N GLY A 158 -18.55 -4.81 -5.14
CA GLY A 158 -18.58 -3.38 -4.86
C GLY A 158 -17.70 -2.96 -3.69
N THR A 159 -17.73 -1.65 -3.47
CA THR A 159 -17.00 -0.99 -2.39
C THR A 159 -17.70 0.31 -1.99
N ASN A 160 -17.55 0.71 -0.74
CA ASN A 160 -18.02 2.01 -0.25
C ASN A 160 -16.98 3.13 -0.43
N ASP A 161 -15.71 2.77 -0.62
CA ASP A 161 -14.62 3.71 -0.90
C ASP A 161 -13.61 3.01 -1.84
N PRO A 162 -13.61 3.33 -3.14
CA PRO A 162 -12.76 2.64 -4.10
C PRO A 162 -11.27 2.96 -3.94
N LEU A 163 -10.90 3.96 -3.14
CA LEU A 163 -9.50 4.34 -2.89
C LEU A 163 -8.93 3.70 -1.63
N HIS A 164 -9.71 3.61 -0.54
CA HIS A 164 -9.20 3.20 0.77
C HIS A 164 -10.12 2.25 1.55
N GLY A 165 -11.28 1.88 1.00
CA GLY A 165 -12.26 1.03 1.67
C GLY A 165 -12.10 -0.45 1.34
N PRO A 166 -12.55 -1.35 2.23
CA PRO A 166 -12.67 -2.76 1.89
C PRO A 166 -13.57 -2.91 0.67
N ALA A 167 -13.24 -3.89 -0.15
CA ALA A 167 -13.89 -4.11 -1.41
C ALA A 167 -14.01 -5.61 -1.64
N PHE A 168 -15.15 -6.04 -2.18
CA PHE A 168 -15.48 -7.45 -2.27
C PHE A 168 -16.09 -7.75 -3.63
N ALA A 169 -15.76 -8.92 -4.16
CA ALA A 169 -16.35 -9.49 -5.37
C ALA A 169 -16.72 -10.93 -5.05
N VAL A 170 -18.01 -11.23 -4.89
CA VAL A 170 -18.49 -12.58 -4.56
C VAL A 170 -19.04 -13.22 -5.81
N LEU A 171 -18.46 -14.35 -6.20
CA LEU A 171 -18.98 -15.22 -7.25
C LEU A 171 -19.81 -16.33 -6.64
N TYR A 172 -20.99 -16.57 -7.21
CA TYR A 172 -21.85 -17.69 -6.85
C TYR A 172 -21.62 -18.84 -7.84
N THR A 173 -20.68 -19.72 -7.51
CA THR A 173 -20.05 -20.65 -8.48
C THR A 173 -21.00 -21.67 -9.09
N GLU A 174 -22.16 -21.91 -8.46
CA GLU A 174 -23.17 -22.86 -8.95
C GLU A 174 -24.45 -22.17 -9.48
N SER A 175 -24.54 -20.83 -9.47
CA SER A 175 -25.73 -20.09 -9.93
C SER A 175 -25.84 -19.97 -11.45
N CYS A 176 -24.71 -19.78 -12.14
CA CYS A 176 -24.67 -19.48 -13.56
C CYS A 176 -23.74 -20.46 -14.30
N ALA A 177 -24.15 -21.72 -14.41
CA ALA A 177 -23.32 -22.78 -15.01
C ALA A 177 -22.92 -22.52 -16.48
N ALA A 178 -23.62 -21.63 -17.19
CA ALA A 178 -23.29 -21.25 -18.56
C ALA A 178 -22.24 -20.11 -18.64
N GLU A 179 -22.04 -19.36 -17.57
CA GLU A 179 -21.13 -18.21 -17.55
C GLU A 179 -19.72 -18.64 -17.10
N PRO A 180 -18.65 -18.27 -17.83
CA PRO A 180 -17.28 -18.54 -17.41
C PRO A 180 -16.96 -17.84 -16.09
N THR A 181 -16.35 -18.55 -15.12
CA THR A 181 -15.99 -17.99 -13.81
C THR A 181 -15.00 -16.84 -13.91
N ALA A 182 -14.04 -16.89 -14.84
CA ALA A 182 -13.14 -15.77 -15.13
C ALA A 182 -13.88 -14.48 -15.54
N LEU A 183 -14.97 -14.59 -16.31
CA LEU A 183 -15.78 -13.43 -16.70
C LEU A 183 -16.48 -12.84 -15.49
N VAL A 184 -17.15 -13.67 -14.69
CA VAL A 184 -17.86 -13.21 -13.49
C VAL A 184 -16.87 -12.59 -12.50
N ALA A 185 -15.71 -13.20 -12.31
CA ALA A 185 -14.65 -12.65 -11.46
C ALA A 185 -14.17 -11.30 -11.98
N ALA A 186 -13.89 -11.16 -13.27
CA ALA A 186 -13.47 -9.88 -13.85
C ALA A 186 -14.54 -8.78 -13.65
N HIS A 187 -15.81 -9.11 -13.89
CA HIS A 187 -16.94 -8.20 -13.76
C HIS A 187 -17.10 -7.71 -12.31
N GLU A 188 -17.28 -8.64 -11.36
CA GLU A 188 -17.50 -8.28 -9.95
C GLU A 188 -16.26 -7.64 -9.32
N MET A 189 -15.05 -8.05 -9.74
CA MET A 189 -13.82 -7.40 -9.31
C MET A 189 -13.74 -5.96 -9.83
N THR A 190 -14.25 -5.69 -11.04
CA THR A 190 -14.30 -4.33 -11.59
C THR A 190 -15.29 -3.45 -10.82
N HIS A 191 -16.40 -4.03 -10.36
CA HIS A 191 -17.25 -3.39 -9.35
C HIS A 191 -16.47 -3.08 -8.05
N ALA A 192 -15.75 -4.06 -7.52
CA ALA A 192 -14.94 -3.90 -6.31
C ALA A 192 -13.80 -2.87 -6.47
N LEU A 193 -13.31 -2.67 -7.70
CA LEU A 193 -12.36 -1.62 -8.05
C LEU A 193 -13.00 -0.23 -8.12
N GLY A 194 -14.33 -0.12 -8.08
CA GLY A 194 -15.08 1.13 -8.03
C GLY A 194 -15.97 1.40 -9.25
N ALA A 195 -16.05 0.49 -10.21
CA ALA A 195 -16.99 0.63 -11.33
C ALA A 195 -18.41 0.17 -10.97
N VAL A 196 -19.43 0.54 -11.73
CA VAL A 196 -19.48 1.79 -12.48
C VAL A 196 -19.84 2.89 -11.48
N PHE A 197 -18.98 3.90 -11.33
CA PHE A 197 -19.23 4.97 -10.36
C PHE A 197 -20.21 6.00 -10.94
N PRO A 198 -21.41 6.19 -10.37
CA PRO A 198 -22.39 7.08 -10.98
C PRO A 198 -22.08 8.58 -10.76
N PRO A 199 -22.47 9.45 -11.71
CA PRO A 199 -22.99 9.10 -13.01
C PRO A 199 -21.86 8.72 -13.98
N ALA A 200 -22.00 7.61 -14.69
CA ALA A 200 -21.21 7.32 -15.88
C ALA A 200 -22.00 7.71 -17.15
N PRO A 201 -21.33 8.10 -18.25
CA PRO A 201 -21.98 8.50 -19.50
C PRO A 201 -23.04 7.53 -20.03
N HIS A 202 -22.82 6.23 -19.91
CA HIS A 202 -23.71 5.19 -20.43
C HIS A 202 -24.39 4.34 -19.36
N ASP A 203 -24.62 4.90 -18.17
CA ASP A 203 -25.35 4.24 -17.07
C ASP A 203 -26.64 3.56 -17.58
N CYS A 204 -26.80 2.29 -17.25
CA CYS A 204 -28.03 1.56 -17.49
C CYS A 204 -29.19 2.16 -16.67
N PRO A 205 -30.42 2.17 -17.22
CA PRO A 205 -31.59 2.53 -16.43
C PRO A 205 -31.88 1.46 -15.36
N PRO A 206 -32.54 1.84 -14.23
CA PRO A 206 -32.99 0.89 -13.23
C PRO A 206 -33.83 -0.25 -13.85
N PRO A 207 -33.69 -1.50 -13.38
CA PRO A 207 -33.01 -1.91 -12.14
C PRO A 207 -31.51 -2.24 -12.30
N ASN A 208 -30.92 -2.05 -13.48
CA ASN A 208 -29.53 -2.43 -13.76
C ASN A 208 -28.56 -1.33 -13.32
N ASP A 209 -28.75 -0.79 -12.11
CA ASP A 209 -27.90 0.27 -11.57
C ASP A 209 -26.43 -0.19 -11.51
N PHE A 210 -25.49 0.75 -11.61
CA PHE A 210 -24.04 0.50 -11.60
C PHE A 210 -23.48 -0.29 -12.79
N HIS A 211 -24.23 -0.41 -13.89
CA HIS A 211 -23.80 -1.04 -15.14
C HIS A 211 -23.83 -0.04 -16.30
N VAL A 212 -23.23 -0.40 -17.44
CA VAL A 212 -23.31 0.37 -18.69
C VAL A 212 -24.08 -0.39 -19.77
N CYS A 213 -24.78 0.35 -20.64
CA CYS A 213 -25.76 -0.19 -21.59
C CYS A 213 -25.54 0.25 -23.04
N ASP A 214 -24.37 0.80 -23.38
CA ASP A 214 -24.01 1.20 -24.73
C ASP A 214 -23.57 0.01 -25.61
N SER A 215 -22.97 -1.04 -25.03
CA SER A 215 -22.55 -2.24 -25.75
C SER A 215 -22.68 -3.52 -24.93
N ASP A 216 -23.19 -4.59 -25.55
CA ASP A 216 -23.20 -5.96 -25.00
C ASP A 216 -21.81 -6.62 -24.93
N ARG A 217 -20.77 -5.96 -25.44
CA ARG A 217 -19.37 -6.38 -25.33
C ARG A 217 -18.63 -5.67 -24.21
N ASP A 218 -19.25 -4.71 -23.56
CA ASP A 218 -18.67 -4.05 -22.40
C ASP A 218 -18.62 -5.02 -21.21
N LEU A 219 -17.49 -5.05 -20.49
CA LEU A 219 -17.36 -5.91 -19.31
C LEU A 219 -18.49 -5.66 -18.31
N MET A 220 -18.91 -4.39 -18.14
CA MET A 220 -19.91 -3.97 -17.17
C MET A 220 -21.33 -3.94 -17.75
N TYR A 221 -21.57 -4.65 -18.86
CA TYR A 221 -22.93 -4.89 -19.36
C TYR A 221 -23.69 -5.85 -18.41
N PRO A 222 -24.97 -5.59 -18.07
CA PRO A 222 -25.66 -6.26 -16.96
C PRO A 222 -26.15 -7.68 -17.24
N SER A 223 -25.96 -8.21 -18.46
CA SER A 223 -26.41 -9.57 -18.77
C SER A 223 -25.42 -10.35 -19.62
N GLY A 224 -25.22 -11.61 -19.23
CA GLY A 224 -24.40 -12.58 -19.93
C GLY A 224 -25.21 -13.51 -20.83
N ASN A 225 -24.52 -14.15 -21.77
CA ASN A 225 -25.04 -15.22 -22.62
C ASN A 225 -24.01 -16.34 -22.82
N GLY A 226 -23.09 -16.51 -21.87
CA GLY A 226 -21.95 -17.42 -21.93
C GLY A 226 -20.80 -16.94 -22.81
N THR A 227 -20.74 -15.64 -23.14
CA THR A 227 -19.64 -15.07 -23.92
C THR A 227 -18.32 -15.20 -23.14
N PRO A 228 -17.23 -15.74 -23.74
CA PRO A 228 -15.94 -15.79 -23.09
C PRO A 228 -15.38 -14.39 -22.80
N LEU A 229 -14.66 -14.23 -21.67
CA LEU A 229 -13.99 -12.96 -21.31
C LEU A 229 -13.13 -12.40 -22.45
N ALA A 230 -12.47 -13.28 -23.23
CA ALA A 230 -11.63 -12.88 -24.36
C ALA A 230 -12.36 -12.08 -25.46
N ASP A 231 -13.69 -12.21 -25.56
CA ASP A 231 -14.50 -11.54 -26.56
C ASP A 231 -15.09 -10.20 -26.05
N LEU A 232 -14.93 -9.91 -24.75
CA LEU A 232 -15.34 -8.67 -24.11
C LEU A 232 -14.24 -7.60 -24.14
N VAL A 233 -14.66 -6.36 -23.93
CA VAL A 233 -13.81 -5.17 -23.86
C VAL A 233 -13.93 -4.57 -22.46
N LEU A 234 -12.80 -4.17 -21.87
CA LEU A 234 -12.77 -3.69 -20.49
C LEU A 234 -13.56 -2.40 -20.25
N ASP A 235 -13.74 -1.57 -21.28
CA ASP A 235 -14.60 -0.38 -21.27
C ASP A 235 -14.70 0.03 -22.75
N VAL A 236 -15.87 -0.17 -23.34
CA VAL A 236 -16.14 0.15 -24.75
C VAL A 236 -16.12 1.66 -24.91
N GLY A 237 -15.24 2.17 -25.77
CA GLY A 237 -15.08 3.62 -25.95
C GLY A 237 -14.13 4.28 -24.94
N ARG A 238 -13.80 3.61 -23.82
CA ARG A 238 -12.94 4.14 -22.75
C ARG A 238 -13.53 5.43 -22.18
N ASP A 239 -14.84 5.44 -21.95
CA ASP A 239 -15.58 6.64 -21.56
C ASP A 239 -16.42 6.49 -20.30
N ASP A 240 -16.55 5.29 -19.72
CA ASP A 240 -17.44 5.07 -18.58
C ASP A 240 -16.75 4.90 -17.22
N TYR A 241 -15.74 4.03 -17.11
CA TYR A 241 -15.15 3.67 -15.81
C TYR A 241 -13.70 3.24 -15.87
N TYR A 242 -13.21 2.80 -17.03
CA TYR A 242 -11.81 2.50 -17.27
C TYR A 242 -11.30 3.34 -18.42
N GLY A 243 -10.70 4.43 -18.01
CA GLY A 243 -9.85 5.20 -18.85
C GLY A 243 -10.40 6.42 -19.55
N ALA A 244 -11.57 6.81 -19.10
CA ALA A 244 -12.23 8.04 -19.46
C ALA A 244 -11.59 9.27 -18.81
N ALA A 245 -11.62 10.38 -19.53
CA ALA A 245 -11.31 11.69 -18.98
C ALA A 245 -12.61 12.36 -18.51
N GLY A 246 -12.59 12.97 -17.32
CA GLY A 246 -13.70 13.80 -16.83
C GLY A 246 -14.86 13.04 -16.18
N ILE A 247 -14.73 11.72 -15.96
CA ILE A 247 -15.65 10.94 -15.12
C ILE A 247 -15.32 11.08 -13.64
N GLY A 248 -16.28 10.73 -12.76
CA GLY A 248 -16.12 10.86 -11.31
C GLY A 248 -14.97 10.03 -10.73
N PHE A 249 -14.81 8.80 -11.21
CA PHE A 249 -13.77 7.87 -10.75
C PHE A 249 -13.29 6.98 -11.90
N ASP A 250 -11.97 6.95 -12.16
CA ASP A 250 -11.36 6.08 -13.17
C ASP A 250 -10.65 4.90 -12.47
N VAL A 251 -11.11 3.68 -12.75
CA VAL A 251 -10.54 2.43 -12.22
C VAL A 251 -9.04 2.32 -12.46
N ARG A 252 -8.50 2.94 -13.54
CA ARG A 252 -7.04 2.98 -13.80
C ARG A 252 -6.22 3.62 -12.68
N THR A 253 -6.85 4.43 -11.83
CA THR A 253 -6.18 5.11 -10.71
C THR A 253 -6.09 4.23 -9.45
N SER A 254 -6.71 3.05 -9.47
CA SER A 254 -6.70 2.13 -8.35
C SER A 254 -5.28 1.66 -8.01
N ARG A 255 -4.92 1.73 -6.72
CA ARG A 255 -3.67 1.18 -6.18
C ARG A 255 -3.60 -0.35 -6.27
N ARG A 256 -4.72 -1.01 -6.57
CA ARG A 256 -4.85 -2.46 -6.73
C ARG A 256 -4.56 -2.90 -8.18
N LEU A 257 -4.13 -1.97 -9.04
CA LEU A 257 -3.52 -2.28 -10.32
C LEU A 257 -2.00 -2.12 -10.23
N ARG A 258 -1.29 -3.06 -10.85
CA ARG A 258 0.16 -2.98 -11.04
C ARG A 258 0.48 -2.21 -12.31
N HIS A 259 1.40 -1.25 -12.22
CA HIS A 259 2.00 -0.60 -13.37
C HIS A 259 3.07 -1.51 -13.99
N LEU A 260 2.96 -1.79 -15.28
CA LEU A 260 3.85 -2.69 -16.04
C LEU A 260 4.99 -1.94 -16.72
N ASP A 261 4.86 -0.63 -16.83
CA ASP A 261 5.81 0.31 -17.42
C ASP A 261 6.72 0.99 -16.37
N GLU A 262 6.50 0.72 -15.09
CA GLU A 262 7.31 1.22 -13.98
C GLU A 262 8.24 0.12 -13.42
N PRO A 263 9.50 0.45 -13.09
CA PRO A 263 10.41 -0.53 -12.51
C PRO A 263 10.00 -0.89 -11.08
N ALA A 264 10.19 -2.15 -10.69
CA ALA A 264 10.04 -2.58 -9.31
C ALA A 264 10.91 -1.72 -8.36
N ALA A 265 10.41 -1.50 -7.14
CA ALA A 265 11.01 -0.62 -6.15
C ALA A 265 11.44 -1.40 -4.91
N HIS A 266 12.69 -1.21 -4.49
CA HIS A 266 13.21 -1.77 -3.23
C HIS A 266 13.29 -0.67 -2.17
N LEU A 267 12.51 -0.79 -1.09
CA LEU A 267 12.47 0.18 0.00
C LEU A 267 13.22 -0.37 1.22
N ALA A 268 14.36 0.25 1.53
CA ALA A 268 15.17 -0.06 2.72
C ALA A 268 14.90 0.96 3.84
N LEU A 269 14.47 0.52 5.02
CA LEU A 269 14.22 1.37 6.18
C LEU A 269 15.26 1.12 7.27
N ALA A 270 15.83 2.20 7.80
CA ALA A 270 16.70 2.19 8.98
C ALA A 270 16.04 2.95 10.14
N LEU A 271 16.03 2.35 11.33
CA LEU A 271 15.50 2.97 12.54
C LEU A 271 16.64 3.34 13.49
N ASN A 272 16.80 4.64 13.74
CA ASN A 272 17.77 5.18 14.68
C ASN A 272 17.09 5.51 16.00
N GLY A 273 17.16 4.57 16.95
CA GLY A 273 16.54 4.67 18.26
C GLY A 273 15.20 3.91 18.35
N PRO A 274 14.64 3.73 19.56
CA PRO A 274 13.48 2.86 19.76
C PRO A 274 12.19 3.48 19.22
N GLY A 275 11.53 2.75 18.32
CA GLY A 275 10.26 3.09 17.70
C GLY A 275 9.90 2.04 16.65
N SER A 276 8.83 2.30 15.91
CA SER A 276 8.45 1.51 14.74
C SER A 276 8.04 2.41 13.58
N VAL A 277 8.05 1.84 12.38
CA VAL A 277 7.50 2.46 11.17
C VAL A 277 6.54 1.46 10.54
N LYS A 278 5.34 1.93 10.19
CA LYS A 278 4.33 1.16 9.44
C LYS A 278 3.96 1.88 8.16
N SER A 279 3.59 1.14 7.11
CA SER A 279 2.96 1.71 5.93
C SER A 279 1.43 1.72 6.07
N ASP A 280 0.77 2.57 5.29
CA ASP A 280 -0.70 2.57 5.13
C ASP A 280 -1.18 1.26 4.49
N VAL A 281 -0.45 0.72 3.52
CA VAL A 281 -0.74 -0.58 2.86
C VAL A 281 0.15 -1.72 3.40
N PRO A 282 -0.19 -3.01 3.23
CA PRO A 282 0.67 -4.13 3.63
C PRO A 282 2.09 -4.02 3.04
N GLY A 283 3.13 -4.28 3.83
CA GLY A 283 4.51 -4.27 3.36
C GLY A 283 5.57 -3.77 4.33
N VAL A 284 5.24 -2.75 5.14
CA VAL A 284 6.13 -2.22 6.19
C VAL A 284 5.47 -2.33 7.55
N ASP A 285 6.07 -3.13 8.44
CA ASP A 285 5.83 -3.08 9.89
C ASP A 285 7.16 -3.34 10.62
N CYS A 286 7.96 -2.29 10.74
CA CYS A 286 9.36 -2.40 11.10
C CYS A 286 9.61 -1.86 12.50
N VAL A 287 10.13 -2.71 13.39
CA VAL A 287 10.62 -2.34 14.74
C VAL A 287 12.15 -2.23 14.81
N ALA A 288 12.81 -2.54 13.69
CA ALA A 288 14.25 -2.43 13.46
C ALA A 288 14.51 -2.18 11.97
N THR A 289 15.78 -2.14 11.55
CA THR A 289 16.12 -2.09 10.12
C THR A 289 15.44 -3.21 9.35
N CYS A 290 14.78 -2.88 8.25
CA CYS A 290 14.03 -3.81 7.42
C CYS A 290 14.10 -3.37 5.95
N ALA A 291 13.64 -4.24 5.05
CA ALA A 291 13.44 -3.90 3.65
C ALA A 291 12.19 -4.59 3.10
N SER A 292 11.63 -4.03 2.03
CA SER A 292 10.45 -4.54 1.35
C SER A 292 10.54 -4.25 -0.14
N ASP A 293 10.03 -5.17 -0.96
CA ASP A 293 9.95 -5.03 -2.42
C ASP A 293 8.53 -4.65 -2.83
N TRP A 294 8.41 -3.76 -3.82
CA TRP A 294 7.18 -3.12 -4.22
C TRP A 294 7.07 -3.05 -5.75
N ASP A 295 5.85 -3.01 -6.25
CA ASP A 295 5.61 -2.58 -7.62
C ASP A 295 5.88 -1.07 -7.76
N GLY A 296 6.46 -0.67 -8.89
CA GLY A 296 6.71 0.74 -9.19
C GLY A 296 5.43 1.55 -9.40
N GLY A 297 5.53 2.87 -9.26
CA GLY A 297 4.43 3.81 -9.47
C GLY A 297 3.44 3.91 -8.29
N GLN A 298 3.55 3.03 -7.29
CA GLN A 298 2.69 3.04 -6.11
C GLN A 298 3.02 4.23 -5.20
N THR A 299 2.00 4.76 -4.53
CA THR A 299 2.17 5.76 -3.46
C THR A 299 1.93 5.09 -2.11
N VAL A 300 2.88 5.25 -1.19
CA VAL A 300 2.83 4.69 0.18
C VAL A 300 3.02 5.79 1.21
N THR A 301 2.28 5.74 2.31
CA THR A 301 2.49 6.62 3.47
C THR A 301 3.10 5.82 4.60
N LEU A 302 4.30 6.21 5.03
CA LEU A 302 5.00 5.65 6.18
C LEU A 302 4.69 6.48 7.43
N THR A 303 4.23 5.83 8.49
CA THR A 303 3.95 6.43 9.80
C THR A 303 4.97 5.94 10.83
N ALA A 304 5.71 6.89 11.41
CA ALA A 304 6.65 6.62 12.51
C ALA A 304 5.95 6.70 13.88
N ALA A 305 6.02 5.61 14.65
CA ALA A 305 5.51 5.53 16.00
C ALA A 305 6.67 5.44 17.01
N PRO A 306 6.93 6.46 17.85
CA PRO A 306 7.95 6.36 18.89
C PRO A 306 7.56 5.34 19.96
N ALA A 307 8.56 4.61 20.48
CA ALA A 307 8.35 3.78 21.67
C ALA A 307 8.06 4.66 22.92
N ALA A 308 7.53 4.06 23.99
CA ALA A 308 7.23 4.78 25.23
C ALA A 308 8.44 5.59 25.77
N GLY A 309 8.20 6.85 26.14
CA GLY A 309 9.23 7.80 26.61
C GLY A 309 10.22 8.27 25.53
N LYS A 310 9.95 7.96 24.26
CA LYS A 310 10.65 8.50 23.09
C LYS A 310 9.75 9.47 22.34
N ARG A 311 10.34 10.19 21.41
CA ARG A 311 9.63 10.99 20.41
C ARG A 311 10.26 10.80 19.04
N PHE A 312 9.45 10.94 18.01
CA PHE A 312 9.93 11.06 16.65
C PHE A 312 10.65 12.39 16.47
N ILE A 313 11.80 12.35 15.77
CA ILE A 313 12.67 13.52 15.58
C ILE A 313 12.54 14.03 14.16
N ARG A 314 12.79 13.13 13.19
CA ARG A 314 12.78 13.43 11.76
C ARG A 314 12.93 12.15 10.93
N TRP A 315 12.55 12.30 9.68
CA TRP A 315 12.93 11.43 8.59
C TRP A 315 14.29 11.82 7.98
N GLY A 316 14.86 10.92 7.19
CA GLY A 316 15.99 11.16 6.29
C GLY A 316 15.96 10.20 5.10
N GLY A 317 16.75 10.50 4.06
CA GLY A 317 16.75 9.74 2.81
C GLY A 317 15.62 10.20 1.89
N ALA A 318 14.86 9.24 1.33
CA ALA A 318 13.70 9.52 0.47
C ALA A 318 12.58 10.26 1.23
N CYS A 319 12.45 10.02 2.54
CA CYS A 319 11.61 10.82 3.42
C CYS A 319 12.39 11.98 4.03
N THR A 320 11.73 13.12 4.22
CA THR A 320 12.31 14.29 4.91
C THR A 320 11.28 14.95 5.84
N GLY A 321 11.73 15.85 6.71
CA GLY A 321 10.86 16.55 7.64
C GLY A 321 10.70 15.85 9.00
N ASN A 322 9.82 16.40 9.83
CA ASN A 322 9.62 16.01 11.23
C ASN A 322 8.17 15.63 11.58
N LEU A 323 7.30 15.57 10.58
CA LEU A 323 5.97 14.97 10.73
C LEU A 323 6.11 13.45 10.82
N THR A 324 5.28 12.82 11.63
CA THR A 324 5.29 11.37 11.81
C THR A 324 4.94 10.62 10.54
N ASP A 325 4.16 11.24 9.65
CA ASP A 325 3.80 10.67 8.37
C ASP A 325 4.72 11.18 7.26
N CYS A 326 5.10 10.28 6.36
CA CYS A 326 5.86 10.56 5.16
C CYS A 326 5.24 9.80 3.98
N THR A 327 4.72 10.52 2.99
CA THR A 327 4.22 9.93 1.75
C THR A 327 5.31 9.91 0.68
N LEU A 328 5.48 8.76 0.03
CA LEU A 328 6.48 8.49 -1.01
C LEU A 328 5.81 7.90 -2.25
N ALA A 329 6.28 8.30 -3.43
CA ALA A 329 6.03 7.58 -4.67
C ALA A 329 7.18 6.61 -4.91
N LEU A 330 6.89 5.33 -5.09
CA LEU A 330 7.87 4.26 -5.25
C LEU A 330 8.34 4.19 -6.71
N ALA A 331 9.53 4.72 -6.96
CA ALA A 331 10.14 4.84 -8.28
C ALA A 331 11.56 4.25 -8.27
N GLY A 332 11.67 2.94 -8.04
CA GLY A 332 12.94 2.21 -7.92
C GLY A 332 13.49 2.15 -6.48
N ASN A 333 14.80 1.98 -6.34
CA ASN A 333 15.42 1.71 -5.04
C ASN A 333 15.47 2.97 -4.16
N MET A 334 14.97 2.85 -2.93
CA MET A 334 14.85 3.94 -1.97
C MET A 334 15.37 3.54 -0.60
N SER A 335 15.91 4.54 0.12
CA SER A 335 16.33 4.37 1.51
C SER A 335 15.70 5.44 2.38
N VAL A 336 15.10 5.03 3.49
CA VAL A 336 14.43 5.89 4.47
C VAL A 336 15.05 5.66 5.84
N THR A 337 15.30 6.73 6.58
CA THR A 337 15.73 6.66 7.98
C THR A 337 14.74 7.36 8.89
N ALA A 338 14.19 6.64 9.87
CA ALA A 338 13.42 7.22 10.97
C ALA A 338 14.34 7.48 12.17
N VAL A 339 14.32 8.70 12.71
CA VAL A 339 15.10 9.02 13.92
C VAL A 339 14.17 9.20 15.10
N PHE A 340 14.38 8.39 16.13
CA PHE A 340 13.72 8.44 17.43
C PHE A 340 14.73 8.79 18.52
N ALA A 341 14.32 9.58 19.50
CA ALA A 341 15.17 9.89 20.65
C ALA A 341 14.34 10.01 21.92
N PRO A 342 14.96 10.01 23.12
CA PRO A 342 14.26 10.39 24.34
C PRO A 342 13.60 11.77 24.20
N GLU A 343 12.56 12.02 24.97
CA GLU A 343 11.91 13.34 24.99
C GLU A 343 12.91 14.47 25.24
N ALA A 344 13.82 14.25 26.19
CA ALA A 344 14.82 15.21 26.60
C ALA A 344 16.19 14.57 26.87
N TYR A 345 17.24 15.36 26.73
CA TYR A 345 18.59 15.07 27.20
C TYR A 345 18.97 16.00 28.35
N VAL A 346 19.88 15.53 29.20
CA VAL A 346 20.37 16.31 30.33
C VAL A 346 21.52 17.21 29.89
N LEU A 347 21.37 18.51 30.10
CA LEU A 347 22.44 19.49 29.97
C LEU A 347 22.98 19.87 31.36
N SER A 348 24.25 19.53 31.62
CA SER A 348 24.96 19.96 32.83
C SER A 348 25.82 21.19 32.54
N ILE A 349 25.61 22.27 33.30
CA ILE A 349 26.36 23.53 33.17
C ILE A 349 27.23 23.71 34.42
N GLY A 350 28.53 23.96 34.22
CA GLY A 350 29.48 24.31 35.26
C GLY A 350 30.02 25.73 35.10
N VAL A 351 30.29 26.41 36.21
CA VAL A 351 30.97 27.71 36.25
C VAL A 351 32.19 27.63 37.15
N THR A 352 33.33 28.09 36.63
CA THR A 352 34.58 28.24 37.37
C THR A 352 34.99 29.71 37.36
N GLY A 353 35.31 30.27 38.53
CA GLY A 353 35.50 31.73 38.70
C GLY A 353 34.17 32.45 38.91
N HIS A 354 34.19 33.79 38.83
CA HIS A 354 33.01 34.61 39.09
C HIS A 354 32.35 35.11 37.79
N GLY A 355 31.12 34.67 37.58
CA GLY A 355 30.34 34.91 36.38
C GLY A 355 29.10 34.02 36.40
N GLY A 356 28.50 33.85 35.24
CA GLY A 356 27.42 32.90 35.04
C GLY A 356 27.24 32.55 33.57
N VAL A 357 26.36 31.59 33.32
CA VAL A 357 25.97 31.16 31.98
C VAL A 357 24.47 31.37 31.83
N LEU A 358 24.09 32.25 30.92
CA LEU A 358 22.70 32.39 30.48
C LEU A 358 22.41 31.30 29.44
N THR A 359 21.29 30.58 29.60
CA THR A 359 20.86 29.52 28.68
C THR A 359 19.54 29.86 28.03
N SER A 360 19.41 29.61 26.72
CA SER A 360 18.13 29.75 26.02
C SER A 360 17.10 28.68 26.39
N ALA A 361 17.50 27.59 27.04
CA ALA A 361 16.59 26.50 27.41
C ALA A 361 15.59 26.88 28.51
N SER A 362 15.97 27.80 29.40
CA SER A 362 15.12 28.24 30.53
C SER A 362 15.21 29.74 30.83
N GLY A 363 16.11 30.48 30.17
CA GLY A 363 16.41 31.88 30.51
C GLY A 363 17.15 32.07 31.84
N LEU A 364 17.45 30.99 32.58
CA LEU A 364 18.11 31.05 33.87
C LEU A 364 19.61 31.40 33.73
N LEU A 365 20.13 32.18 34.68
CA LEU A 365 21.56 32.42 34.84
C LEU A 365 22.18 31.38 35.79
N CYS A 366 22.91 30.41 35.24
CA CYS A 366 23.63 29.43 36.04
C CYS A 366 24.92 30.03 36.62
N GLN A 367 25.07 30.06 37.95
CA GLN A 367 26.23 30.67 38.62
C GLN A 367 27.24 29.67 39.20
N LYS A 368 26.88 28.39 39.34
CA LYS A 368 27.77 27.37 39.91
C LYS A 368 27.67 26.03 39.18
N ARG A 369 26.62 25.26 39.46
CA ARG A 369 26.31 23.99 38.78
C ARG A 369 24.81 23.92 38.55
N CYS A 370 24.40 23.66 37.33
CA CYS A 370 22.99 23.50 36.98
C CYS A 370 22.82 22.23 36.14
N LYS A 371 21.67 21.58 36.30
CA LYS A 371 21.23 20.49 35.43
C LYS A 371 19.89 20.91 34.85
N LEU A 372 19.76 20.84 33.54
CA LEU A 372 18.54 21.15 32.83
C LEU A 372 18.13 19.93 32.02
N SER A 373 16.84 19.62 32.03
CA SER A 373 16.23 18.73 31.04
C SER A 373 15.91 19.58 29.82
N VAL A 374 16.47 19.25 28.68
CA VAL A 374 16.26 19.98 27.43
C VAL A 374 15.72 19.02 26.40
N SER A 375 14.64 19.37 25.71
CA SER A 375 14.10 18.56 24.64
C SER A 375 15.20 18.15 23.66
N SER A 376 15.22 16.87 23.29
CA SER A 376 16.25 16.34 22.40
C SER A 376 16.28 17.12 21.08
N TYR A 377 17.39 17.14 20.35
CA TYR A 377 17.53 17.82 19.05
C TYR A 377 17.09 19.30 19.01
N GLN A 378 16.83 19.94 20.16
CA GLN A 378 16.54 21.36 20.27
C GLN A 378 17.85 22.10 20.54
N PRO A 379 18.32 22.96 19.62
CA PRO A 379 19.55 23.69 19.85
C PRO A 379 19.43 24.64 21.04
N VAL A 380 20.40 24.59 21.95
CA VAL A 380 20.52 25.48 23.11
C VAL A 380 21.69 26.44 22.92
N LEU A 381 21.42 27.73 23.06
CA LEU A 381 22.43 28.77 23.11
C LEU A 381 22.85 29.04 24.56
N LEU A 382 24.13 28.86 24.83
CA LEU A 382 24.79 29.26 26.08
C LEU A 382 25.58 30.55 25.86
N ARG A 383 25.41 31.53 26.76
CA ARG A 383 26.15 32.79 26.76
C ARG A 383 26.83 33.01 28.11
N ALA A 384 28.14 33.16 28.09
CA ALA A 384 28.91 33.50 29.28
C ALA A 384 28.71 34.98 29.66
N VAL A 385 28.45 35.24 30.93
CA VAL A 385 28.26 36.57 31.52
C VAL A 385 29.25 36.72 32.67
N ALA A 386 30.27 37.56 32.49
CA ALA A 386 31.26 37.80 33.55
C ALA A 386 30.73 38.80 34.58
N GLN A 387 31.00 38.57 35.86
CA GLN A 387 30.75 39.56 36.91
C GLN A 387 31.78 40.71 36.84
N PRO A 388 31.50 41.88 37.46
CA PRO A 388 32.46 42.97 37.57
C PRO A 388 33.83 42.50 38.09
N GLY A 389 34.92 42.98 37.47
CA GLY A 389 36.28 42.55 37.80
C GLY A 389 36.74 41.22 37.18
N TRP A 390 35.85 40.50 36.49
CA TRP A 390 36.16 39.23 35.81
C TRP A 390 35.94 39.32 34.30
N ARG A 391 36.56 38.40 33.55
CA ARG A 391 36.34 38.20 32.11
C ARG A 391 36.12 36.73 31.83
N PHE A 392 35.33 36.44 30.80
CA PHE A 392 35.27 35.09 30.25
C PHE A 392 36.63 34.70 29.67
N LYS A 393 37.11 33.50 30.01
CA LYS A 393 38.38 32.95 29.54
C LYS A 393 38.16 31.96 28.42
N ARG A 394 37.33 30.93 28.64
CA ARG A 394 37.04 29.86 27.67
C ARG A 394 35.87 28.98 28.11
N TRP A 395 35.34 28.21 27.16
CA TRP A 395 34.51 27.04 27.41
C TRP A 395 35.35 25.76 27.56
N ALA A 396 34.76 24.74 28.20
CA ALA A 396 35.26 23.36 28.23
C ALA A 396 34.10 22.35 28.18
N GLY A 397 34.38 21.12 27.74
CA GLY A 397 33.39 20.06 27.55
C GLY A 397 32.72 20.12 26.16
N ALA A 398 31.40 19.93 26.12
CA ALA A 398 30.59 20.00 24.90
C ALA A 398 30.66 21.38 24.22
N CYS A 399 30.92 22.43 25.02
CA CYS A 399 31.32 23.74 24.51
C CYS A 399 32.84 23.90 24.58
N HIS A 400 33.44 24.53 23.57
CA HIS A 400 34.88 24.78 23.52
C HIS A 400 35.19 26.15 22.90
N GLY A 401 36.44 26.60 23.07
CA GLY A 401 36.93 27.86 22.52
C GLY A 401 36.66 29.08 23.41
N THR A 402 36.94 30.26 22.87
CA THR A 402 36.96 31.54 23.59
C THR A 402 35.81 32.47 23.22
N ARG A 403 34.92 32.04 22.30
CA ARG A 403 33.72 32.79 21.95
C ARG A 403 32.75 32.83 23.13
N LEU A 404 32.17 33.99 23.39
CA LEU A 404 31.21 34.19 24.50
C LEU A 404 29.94 33.34 24.37
N ARG A 405 29.61 32.92 23.15
CA ARG A 405 28.43 32.13 22.80
C ARG A 405 28.85 30.73 22.35
N CYS A 406 28.09 29.73 22.76
CA CYS A 406 28.20 28.33 22.33
C CYS A 406 26.79 27.79 22.07
N THR A 407 26.59 27.12 20.93
CA THR A 407 25.33 26.44 20.63
C THR A 407 25.54 24.93 20.73
N LEU A 408 24.68 24.26 21.48
CA LEU A 408 24.65 22.81 21.62
C LEU A 408 23.42 22.26 20.90
N PRO A 409 23.54 21.31 19.96
CA PRO A 409 22.39 20.79 19.22
C PRO A 409 21.50 19.84 20.05
N MET A 410 21.97 19.43 21.23
CA MET A 410 21.30 18.47 22.13
C MET A 410 20.93 17.15 21.43
N THR A 411 21.86 16.55 20.70
CA THR A 411 21.71 15.20 20.12
C THR A 411 22.04 14.07 21.10
N SER A 412 22.57 14.42 22.28
CA SER A 412 22.84 13.55 23.42
C SER A 412 22.94 14.41 24.69
N SER A 413 22.97 13.77 25.86
CA SER A 413 23.26 14.45 27.12
C SER A 413 24.66 15.08 27.08
N ALA A 414 24.77 16.33 27.51
CA ALA A 414 25.97 17.15 27.32
C ALA A 414 26.39 17.85 28.62
N ALA A 415 27.69 18.11 28.76
CA ALA A 415 28.24 18.89 29.86
C ALA A 415 29.11 20.04 29.32
N ALA A 416 28.82 21.27 29.72
CA ALA A 416 29.55 22.46 29.30
C ALA A 416 29.98 23.29 30.53
N ALA A 417 31.21 23.79 30.52
CA ALA A 417 31.74 24.60 31.62
C ALA A 417 32.29 25.95 31.13
N ALA A 418 31.85 27.05 31.73
CA ALA A 418 32.41 28.39 31.51
C ALA A 418 33.51 28.67 32.54
N VAL A 419 34.68 29.08 32.06
CA VAL A 419 35.80 29.48 32.91
C VAL A 419 35.96 31.00 32.83
N PHE A 420 35.94 31.65 33.98
CA PHE A 420 36.19 33.08 34.15
C PHE A 420 37.54 33.30 34.85
N ALA A 421 38.20 34.39 34.51
CA ALA A 421 39.44 34.83 35.17
C ALA A 421 39.32 36.29 35.59
N LYS A 422 39.98 36.69 36.68
CA LYS A 422 40.09 38.11 37.05
C LYS A 422 40.68 38.90 35.88
N LYS A 423 40.16 40.10 35.63
CA LYS A 423 40.81 41.05 34.71
C LYS A 423 42.17 41.39 35.32
N ARG A 424 43.24 41.31 34.52
CA ARG A 424 44.52 41.90 34.93
C ARG A 424 44.30 43.41 35.00
N ARG A 425 44.78 44.04 36.08
CA ARG A 425 44.77 45.49 36.22
C ARG A 425 45.60 46.12 35.13
#